data_AF-A0A8T6Q0A1-F1
#
_entry.id   AF-A0A8T6Q0A1-F1
#
_cell.length_a   1.000
_cell.length_b   1.000
_cell.length_c   1.000
_cell.angle_alpha   90.00
_cell.angle_beta   90.00
_cell.angle_gamma   90.00
#
_symmetry.space_group_name_H-M   'P 1'
#
loop_
_entity.id
_entity.type
_entity.pdbx_description
1 polymer ?
#
loop_
_entity_poly.entity_id
_entity_poly.type
_entity_poly.pdbx_seq_one_letter_code
_entity_poly.pdbx_strand_id
1 'polypeptide(L)' 'MLNQETAKAARTDSGYILRAPRRMRVADAVAQYMRVPMGAGNSVPWDPLVAPYVIEPMNCLASREYDAVIFVG' A
#
# COMPACT_ATOMS: atom_id res chain seq x y z
N MET A 1 31.54 5.93 9.94
CA MET A 1 31.94 5.16 8.74
C MET A 1 31.21 5.77 7.55
N LEU A 2 31.92 6.21 6.51
CA LEU A 2 31.29 6.71 5.28
C LEU A 2 30.78 5.49 4.49
N ASN A 3 29.47 5.37 4.30
CA ASN A 3 28.90 4.30 3.49
C ASN A 3 29.06 4.69 2.01
N GLN A 4 30.09 4.16 1.35
CA GLN A 4 30.36 4.46 -0.06
C GLN A 4 29.54 3.51 -0.94
N GLU A 5 28.61 4.07 -1.71
CA GLU A 5 27.84 3.32 -2.70
C GLU A 5 28.66 3.08 -3.97
N THR A 6 28.53 1.88 -4.53
CA THR A 6 29.23 1.53 -5.78
C THR A 6 28.49 2.14 -6.98
N ALA A 7 29.20 2.55 -8.03
CA ALA A 7 28.59 3.11 -9.24
C ALA A 7 27.51 2.21 -9.88
N LYS A 8 27.63 0.89 -9.74
CA LYS A 8 26.61 -0.09 -10.17
C LYS A 8 25.32 0.01 -9.34
N ALA A 9 25.44 0.18 -8.03
CA ALA A 9 24.30 0.31 -7.12
C ALA A 9 23.53 1.60 -7.44
N ALA A 10 24.23 2.72 -7.55
CA ALA A 10 23.64 4.02 -7.92
C ALA A 10 22.88 3.98 -9.26
N ARG A 11 23.45 3.35 -10.30
CA ARG A 11 22.77 3.17 -11.61
C ARG A 11 21.53 2.27 -11.53
N THR A 12 21.58 1.23 -10.71
CA THR A 12 20.46 0.29 -10.55
C THR A 12 19.32 0.95 -9.78
N ASP A 13 19.66 1.69 -8.72
CA ASP A 13 18.73 2.43 -7.88
C ASP A 13 18.01 3.54 -8.65
N SER A 14 18.76 4.37 -9.36
CA SER A 14 18.18 5.42 -10.24
C SER A 14 17.32 4.83 -11.38
N GLY A 15 17.62 3.61 -11.85
CA GLY A 15 16.77 2.90 -12.80
C GLY A 15 15.38 2.52 -12.27
N TYR A 16 15.20 2.38 -10.95
CA TYR A 16 13.88 2.12 -10.36
C TYR A 16 12.93 3.31 -10.47
N ILE A 17 13.45 4.54 -10.58
CA ILE A 17 12.64 5.75 -10.79
C ILE A 17 11.94 5.70 -12.15
N LEU A 18 12.60 5.12 -13.16
CA LEU A 18 12.06 4.96 -14.51
C LEU A 18 11.15 3.73 -14.62
N ARG A 19 11.23 2.80 -13.67
CA ARG A 19 10.41 1.59 -13.67
C ARG A 19 8.97 1.97 -13.29
N ALA A 20 8.00 1.41 -14.00
CA ALA A 20 6.60 1.53 -13.60
C ALA A 20 6.46 1.10 -12.13
N PRO A 21 5.78 1.90 -11.27
CA PRO A 21 5.60 1.57 -9.86
C PRO A 21 5.09 0.14 -9.70
N ARG A 22 5.62 -0.60 -8.72
CA ARG A 22 5.12 -1.95 -8.42
C ARG A 22 3.64 -1.84 -8.05
N ARG A 23 2.76 -2.39 -8.90
CA ARG A 23 1.30 -2.30 -8.71
C ARG A 23 0.82 -3.49 -7.88
N MET A 24 0.83 -3.32 -6.56
CA MET A 24 0.00 -4.11 -5.66
C MET A 24 -1.36 -3.39 -5.54
N ARG A 25 -2.47 -4.12 -5.53
CA ARG A 25 -3.76 -3.48 -5.22
C ARG A 25 -3.74 -3.00 -3.78
N VAL A 26 -4.35 -1.86 -3.51
CA VAL A 26 -4.34 -1.28 -2.16
C VAL A 26 -4.96 -2.25 -1.16
N ALA A 27 -6.05 -2.94 -1.53
CA ALA A 27 -6.69 -3.94 -0.69
C ALA A 27 -5.77 -5.14 -0.36
N ASP A 28 -4.91 -5.56 -1.30
CA ASP A 28 -3.96 -6.66 -1.06
C ASP A 28 -2.88 -6.22 -0.06
N ALA A 29 -2.40 -4.97 -0.17
CA ALA A 29 -1.45 -4.39 0.78
C ALA A 29 -2.05 -4.28 2.18
N VAL A 30 -3.30 -3.84 2.27
CA VAL A 30 -4.03 -3.72 3.53
C VAL A 30 -4.23 -5.08 4.18
N ALA A 31 -4.64 -6.11 3.44
CA ALA A 31 -4.76 -7.47 3.96
C ALA A 31 -3.43 -8.03 4.48
N GLN A 32 -2.31 -7.68 3.84
CA GLN A 32 -1.00 -8.17 4.25
C GLN A 32 -0.41 -7.43 5.45
N TYR A 33 -0.61 -6.11 5.54
CA TYR A 33 0.16 -5.27 6.45
C TYR A 33 -0.68 -4.51 7.49
N MET A 34 -1.98 -4.30 7.26
CA MET A 34 -2.83 -3.54 8.18
C MET A 34 -3.27 -4.40 9.36
N ARG A 35 -3.37 -3.77 10.53
CA ARG A 35 -3.97 -4.35 11.73
C ARG A 35 -5.11 -3.47 12.24
N VAL A 36 -6.18 -4.11 12.69
CA VAL A 36 -7.33 -3.46 13.31
C VAL A 36 -7.20 -3.59 14.83
N PRO A 37 -7.24 -2.48 15.58
CA PRO A 37 -7.24 -2.54 17.03
C PRO A 37 -8.52 -3.24 17.50
N MET A 38 -8.34 -4.27 18.30
CA MET A 38 -9.42 -4.92 19.03
C MET A 38 -9.27 -4.54 20.49
N GLY A 39 -10.38 -4.43 21.22
CA GLY A 39 -10.38 -4.02 22.62
C GLY A 39 -9.36 -4.78 23.49
N ALA A 40 -9.03 -4.20 24.65
CA ALA A 40 -8.05 -4.76 25.59
C ALA A 40 -6.61 -4.84 25.05
N GLY A 41 -6.18 -3.84 24.26
CA GLY A 41 -4.78 -3.69 23.87
C GLY A 41 -4.29 -4.67 22.79
N ASN A 42 -5.21 -5.34 22.09
CA ASN A 42 -4.88 -6.30 21.06
C ASN A 42 -5.03 -5.71 19.65
N SER A 43 -4.38 -6.33 18.66
CA SER A 43 -4.62 -6.00 17.26
C SER A 43 -4.65 -7.27 16.40
N VAL A 44 -5.67 -7.37 15.55
CA VAL A 44 -5.86 -8.50 14.63
C VAL A 44 -5.53 -8.05 13.21
N PRO A 45 -5.12 -8.96 12.30
CA PRO A 45 -5.02 -8.63 10.89
C PRO A 45 -6.38 -8.11 10.38
N TRP A 46 -6.36 -7.15 9.47
CA TRP A 46 -7.59 -6.73 8.80
C TRP A 46 -8.17 -7.87 7.97
N ASP A 47 -9.49 -8.09 8.05
CA ASP A 47 -10.21 -9.11 7.30
C ASP A 47 -11.11 -8.45 6.22
N PRO A 48 -10.85 -8.69 4.92
CA PRO A 48 -11.66 -8.13 3.83
C PRO A 48 -13.13 -8.58 3.85
N LEU A 49 -13.45 -9.70 4.50
CA LEU A 49 -14.81 -10.22 4.56
C LEU A 49 -15.70 -9.51 5.57
N VAL A 50 -15.13 -8.73 6.49
CA VAL A 50 -15.89 -7.97 7.50
C VAL A 50 -16.57 -6.75 6.86
N ALA A 51 -15.91 -6.10 5.90
CA ALA A 51 -16.42 -4.91 5.22
C ALA A 51 -16.11 -4.96 3.72
N PRO A 52 -16.68 -5.91 2.96
CA PRO A 52 -16.28 -6.16 1.57
C PRO A 52 -16.56 -4.97 0.64
N TYR A 53 -17.53 -4.11 0.98
CA TYR A 53 -17.85 -2.91 0.23
C TYR A 53 -16.71 -1.89 0.16
N VAL A 54 -15.70 -1.98 1.03
CA VAL A 54 -14.54 -1.07 1.00
C VAL A 54 -13.47 -1.48 0.00
N ILE A 55 -13.51 -2.71 -0.54
CA ILE A 55 -12.45 -3.27 -1.40
C ILE A 55 -12.34 -2.49 -2.72
N GLU A 56 -13.47 -2.32 -3.41
CA GLU A 56 -13.52 -1.59 -4.68
C GLU A 56 -13.07 -0.13 -4.52
N PRO A 57 -13.67 0.69 -3.64
CA PRO A 57 -13.24 2.08 -3.48
C PRO A 57 -11.79 2.19 -3.05
N MET A 58 -11.27 1.30 -2.21
CA MET A 58 -9.86 1.30 -1.82
C MET A 58 -8.93 1.07 -3.02
N ASN A 59 -9.31 0.22 -3.97
CA ASN A 59 -8.52 -0.02 -5.18
C ASN A 59 -8.63 1.13 -6.20
N CYS A 60 -9.70 1.94 -6.17
CA CYS A 60 -9.83 3.14 -6.99
C CYS A 60 -8.77 4.21 -6.67
N LEU A 61 -8.16 4.21 -5.46
CA LEU A 61 -7.07 5.12 -5.10
C LEU A 61 -5.83 4.99 -5.99
N ALA A 62 -5.65 3.85 -6.66
CA ALA A 62 -4.55 3.65 -7.61
C ALA A 62 -4.92 4.06 -9.05
N SER A 63 -6.18 4.41 -9.30
CA SER A 63 -6.67 4.88 -10.61
C SER A 63 -6.34 6.37 -10.81
N ARG A 64 -6.21 6.77 -12.08
CA ARG A 64 -6.11 8.19 -12.47
C ARG A 64 -7.45 8.78 -12.91
N GLU A 65 -8.49 7.95 -12.94
CA GLU A 65 -9.86 8.37 -13.24
C GLU A 65 -10.51 9.11 -12.06
N TYR A 66 -10.04 8.82 -10.85
CA TYR A 66 -10.59 9.35 -9.61
C TYR A 66 -9.50 10.12 -8.85
N ASP A 67 -9.85 11.30 -8.34
CA ASP A 67 -8.93 12.10 -7.51
C ASP A 67 -9.01 11.73 -6.02
N ALA A 68 -10.15 11.21 -5.56
CA ALA A 68 -10.38 10.88 -4.16
C ALA A 68 -11.51 9.85 -3.96
N VAL A 69 -11.52 9.24 -2.77
CA VAL A 69 -12.55 8.33 -2.28
C VAL A 69 -13.09 8.88 -0.96
N ILE A 70 -14.41 9.01 -0.85
CA ILE A 70 -15.07 9.62 0.32
C ILE A 70 -16.05 8.59 0.92
N PHE A 71 -15.88 8.31 2.21
CA PHE A 71 -16.82 7.49 2.98
C PHE A 71 -17.77 8.41 3.76
N VAL A 72 -19.08 8.21 3.61
CA VAL A 72 -20.13 8.94 4.34
C VAL A 72 -20.83 7.96 5.27
N GLY A 73 -20.94 8.33 6.55
CA GLY A 73 -21.57 7.54 7.61
C GLY A 73 -22.28 8.42 8.62
#